data_AF-A0A519V808-F1
#
_entry.id   AF-A0A519V808-F1
#
_cell.length_a   1.000
_cell.length_b   1.000
_cell.length_c   1.000
_cell.angle_alpha   90.00
_cell.angle_beta   90.00
_cell.angle_gamma   90.00
#
_symmetry.space_group_name_H-M   'P 1'
#
loop_
_entity.id
_entity.type
_entity.pdbx_description
1 polymer ?
#
loop_
_entity_poly.entity_id
_entity_poly.type
_entity_poly.pdbx_seq_one_letter_code
_entity_poly.pdbx_strand_id
1 'polypeptide(L)' 'MIDLSAWRGISRAQAPATLSGVAPGASVGIFDALGRRVATAAADASGTAPLPAGLAPGVYVVRAGTSTVRWVVE' A
#
# COMPACT_ATOMS: atom_id res chain seq x y z
N MET A 1 -4.15 -23.53 -9.95
CA MET A 1 -4.16 -22.54 -11.04
C MET A 1 -4.34 -21.19 -10.37
N ILE A 2 -3.24 -20.45 -10.16
CA ILE A 2 -3.27 -19.11 -9.56
C ILE A 2 -3.42 -18.14 -10.73
N ASP A 3 -4.50 -17.38 -10.74
CA ASP A 3 -4.76 -16.37 -11.77
C ASP A 3 -3.70 -15.25 -11.68
N LEU A 4 -2.99 -15.04 -12.79
CA LEU A 4 -1.89 -14.08 -12.96
C LEU A 4 -2.38 -12.75 -13.59
N SER A 5 -3.70 -12.52 -13.64
CA SER A 5 -4.30 -11.43 -14.42
C SER A 5 -4.38 -10.10 -13.66
N ALA A 6 -4.12 -10.08 -12.34
CA ALA A 6 -4.29 -8.88 -11.51
C ALA A 6 -3.05 -7.95 -11.40
N TRP A 7 -1.92 -8.27 -12.05
CA TRP A 7 -0.65 -7.53 -11.86
C TRP A 7 -0.25 -6.62 -13.04
N ARG A 8 -1.18 -6.29 -13.97
CA ARG A 8 -0.95 -5.26 -15.01
C ARG A 8 -1.68 -3.93 -14.73
N GLY A 9 -1.97 -3.64 -13.46
CA GLY A 9 -2.53 -2.34 -13.05
C GLY A 9 -1.44 -1.32 -12.79
N ILE A 10 -1.06 -0.58 -13.84
CA ILE A 10 -0.26 0.65 -13.72
C ILE A 10 -1.10 1.60 -12.85
N SER A 11 -0.78 1.70 -11.57
CA SER A 11 -1.54 2.51 -10.62
C SER A 11 -1.16 3.97 -10.83
N ARG A 12 -1.97 4.73 -11.58
CA ARG A 12 -1.82 6.19 -11.63
C ARG A 12 -1.96 6.71 -10.20
N ALA A 13 -0.93 7.32 -9.63
CA ALA A 13 -0.88 7.72 -8.23
C ALA A 13 -1.87 8.82 -7.82
N GLN A 14 -2.62 9.34 -8.79
CA GLN A 14 -3.62 10.36 -8.58
C GLN A 14 -4.94 9.80 -8.01
N ALA A 15 -5.13 8.47 -8.01
CA ALA A 15 -6.28 7.82 -7.42
C ALA A 15 -5.95 7.22 -6.03
N PRO A 16 -6.88 7.29 -5.07
CA PRO A 16 -6.69 6.64 -3.77
C PRO A 16 -6.48 5.12 -3.97
N ALA A 17 -5.33 4.62 -3.52
CA ALA A 17 -5.04 3.19 -3.52
C ALA A 17 -5.49 2.55 -2.20
N THR A 18 -5.77 1.25 -2.24
CA THR A 18 -6.13 0.46 -1.05
C THR A 18 -5.24 -0.77 -0.95
N LEU A 19 -4.79 -1.03 0.27
CA LEU A 19 -4.10 -2.27 0.64
C LEU A 19 -5.14 -3.21 1.24
N SER A 20 -5.22 -4.44 0.75
CA SER A 20 -6.13 -5.47 1.24
C SER A 20 -5.39 -6.70 1.76
N GLY A 21 -6.10 -7.58 2.47
CA GLY A 21 -5.51 -8.80 3.05
C GLY A 21 -4.69 -8.54 4.31
N VAL A 22 -4.93 -7.42 4.99
CA VAL A 22 -4.29 -7.04 6.24
C VAL A 22 -5.18 -7.49 7.40
N ALA A 23 -4.58 -7.89 8.53
CA ALA A 23 -5.39 -8.20 9.72
C ALA A 23 -6.19 -6.97 10.18
N PRO A 24 -7.50 -7.10 10.51
CA PRO A 24 -8.31 -5.99 10.99
C PRO A 24 -7.67 -5.25 12.17
N GLY A 25 -7.68 -3.91 12.12
CA GLY A 25 -7.07 -3.05 13.13
C GLY A 25 -5.54 -2.99 13.10
N ALA A 26 -4.87 -3.74 12.21
CA ALA A 26 -3.41 -3.69 12.12
C ALA A 26 -2.94 -2.34 11.56
N SER A 27 -1.81 -1.87 12.10
CA SER A 27 -1.14 -0.66 11.64
C SER A 27 -0.37 -0.93 10.35
N VAL A 28 -0.58 -0.07 9.36
CA VAL A 28 0.08 -0.06 8.06
C VAL A 28 0.99 1.14 7.99
N GLY A 29 2.29 0.92 7.80
CA GLY A 29 3.29 1.98 7.60
C GLY A 29 3.67 2.12 6.13
N ILE A 30 3.74 3.37 5.65
CA ILE A 30 4.21 3.71 4.30
C ILE A 30 5.56 4.41 4.43
N PHE A 31 6.57 3.90 3.72
CA PHE A 31 7.95 4.36 3.79
C PHE A 31 8.45 4.75 2.40
N ASP A 32 9.26 5.80 2.32
CA ASP A 32 9.97 6.14 1.08
C ASP A 32 11.13 5.17 0.79
N ALA A 33 11.80 5.35 -0.35
CA ALA A 33 12.93 4.52 -0.76
C ALA A 33 14.15 4.59 0.20
N LEU A 34 14.22 5.62 1.05
CA LEU A 34 15.26 5.77 2.08
C LEU A 34 14.86 5.11 3.41
N GLY A 35 13.66 4.53 3.49
CA GLY A 35 13.13 3.90 4.69
C GLY A 35 12.52 4.88 5.70
N ARG A 36 12.30 6.14 5.31
CA ARG A 36 11.63 7.13 6.17
C ARG A 36 10.12 6.93 6.09
N ARG A 37 9.44 6.87 7.23
CA ARG A 37 7.98 6.75 7.27
C ARG A 37 7.34 8.07 6.84
N VAL A 38 6.54 8.03 5.79
CA VAL A 38 5.83 9.19 5.23
C VAL A 38 4.37 9.23 5.62
N ALA A 39 3.76 8.08 5.94
CA ALA A 39 2.37 8.00 6.40
C ALA A 39 2.11 6.72 7.21
N THR A 40 0.96 6.71 7.88
CA THR A 40 0.41 5.53 8.57
C THR A 40 -1.08 5.42 8.27
N ALA A 41 -1.58 4.20 8.19
CA ALA A 41 -2.99 3.87 8.11
C ALA A 41 -3.31 2.70 9.06
N ALA A 42 -4.59 2.43 9.28
CA ALA A 42 -5.05 1.23 9.98
C ALA A 42 -5.99 0.45 9.07
N ALA A 43 -5.91 -0.87 9.12
CA ALA A 43 -6.86 -1.72 8.42
C ALA A 43 -8.24 -1.67 9.12
N ASP A 44 -9.30 -1.55 8.34
CA ASP A 44 -10.67 -1.64 8.83
C ASP A 44 -11.08 -3.08 9.18
N ALA A 45 -12.35 -3.27 9.54
CA ALA A 45 -12.90 -4.59 9.89
C ALA A 45 -12.86 -5.60 8.72
N SER A 46 -12.76 -5.14 7.47
CA SER A 46 -12.63 -5.98 6.28
C SER A 46 -11.19 -6.35 5.94
N GLY A 47 -10.21 -5.81 6.69
CA GLY A 47 -8.80 -5.99 6.41
C GLY A 47 -8.28 -5.09 5.28
N THR A 48 -8.96 -3.94 5.06
CA THR A 48 -8.59 -2.96 4.05
C THR A 48 -8.03 -1.70 4.70
N ALA A 49 -6.91 -1.20 4.19
CA ALA A 49 -6.30 0.05 4.63
C ALA A 49 -6.17 1.04 3.46
N PRO A 50 -6.64 2.29 3.61
CA PRO A 50 -6.44 3.32 2.59
C PRO A 50 -4.98 3.75 2.55
N LEU A 51 -4.43 3.93 1.34
CA LEU A 51 -3.13 4.52 1.12
C LEU A 51 -3.28 6.01 0.77
N PRO A 52 -2.37 6.88 1.24
CA PRO A 52 -2.48 8.31 1.03
C PRO A 52 -2.36 8.68 -0.45
N ALA A 53 -3.25 9.55 -0.92
CA ALA A 53 -3.14 10.17 -2.23
C ALA A 53 -2.15 11.35 -2.18
N GLY A 54 -1.68 11.80 -3.36
CA GLY A 54 -0.85 13.00 -3.48
C GLY A 54 0.62 12.82 -3.07
N LEU A 55 1.09 11.58 -2.94
CA LEU A 55 2.51 11.30 -2.83
C LEU A 55 3.23 11.65 -4.14
N ALA A 56 4.46 12.16 -4.04
CA ALA A 56 5.29 12.40 -5.21
C ALA A 56 5.58 11.07 -5.93
N PRO A 57 5.66 11.05 -7.28
CA PRO A 57 5.99 9.86 -8.03
C PRO A 57 7.27 9.21 -7.54
N GLY A 58 7.25 7.89 -7.41
CA GLY A 58 8.35 7.12 -6.84
C GLY A 58 7.93 5.76 -6.30
N VAL A 59 8.88 5.14 -5.61
CA VAL A 59 8.71 3.81 -5.03
C VAL A 59 8.57 3.95 -3.52
N TYR A 60 7.52 3.34 -3.00
CA TYR A 60 7.23 3.27 -1.57
C TYR A 60 7.22 1.81 -1.11
N VAL A 61 7.59 1.61 0.14
CA VAL A 61 7.48 0.33 0.82
C VAL A 61 6.31 0.43 1.79
N VAL A 62 5.34 -0.46 1.64
CA VAL A 62 4.18 -0.55 2.52
C VAL A 62 4.34 -1.78 3.39
N ARG A 63 4.27 -1.60 4.72
CA ARG A 63 4.45 -2.68 5.71
C ARG A 63 3.24 -2.80 6.60
N ALA A 64 2.80 -4.04 6.84
CA ALA A 64 1.73 -4.36 7.78
C ALA A 64 2.08 -5.68 8.49
N GLY A 65 2.48 -5.61 9.76
CA GLY A 65 3.01 -6.77 10.48
C GLY A 65 4.23 -7.37 9.76
N THR A 66 4.15 -8.64 9.38
CA THR A 66 5.18 -9.36 8.60
C THR A 66 5.06 -9.18 7.09
N SER A 67 3.97 -8.58 6.60
CA SER A 67 3.74 -8.35 5.18
C SER A 67 4.44 -7.08 4.72
N THR A 68 5.10 -7.16 3.56
CA THR A 68 5.75 -6.02 2.91
C THR A 68 5.43 -6.03 1.41
N VAL A 69 5.01 -4.89 0.88
CA VAL A 69 4.69 -4.69 -0.53
C VAL A 69 5.44 -3.48 -1.07
N ARG A 70 5.92 -3.57 -2.30
CA ARG A 70 6.43 -2.43 -3.05
C ARG A 70 5.27 -1.77 -3.79
N TRP A 71 5.02 -0.50 -3.51
CA TRP A 71 4.01 0.30 -4.17
C TRP A 71 4.68 1.35 -5.06
N VAL A 72 4.35 1.34 -6.35
CA VAL A 72 4.84 2.33 -7.31
C VAL A 72 3.76 3.38 -7.52
N VAL A 73 4.17 4.63 -7.38
CA VAL A 73 3.36 5.84 -7.50
C VAL A 73 3.86 6.55 -8.76
N GLU A 74 3.01 6.63 -9.78
CA GLU A 74 3.29 7.26 -11.09
C GLU A 74 2.63 8.63 -11.24
#